data_AF-A0A9E5N688-F1
#
_entry.id   AF-A0A9E5N688-F1
#
_cell.length_a   1.000
_cell.length_b   1.000
_cell.length_c   1.000
_cell.angle_alpha   90.00
_cell.angle_beta   90.00
_cell.angle_gamma   90.00
#
_symmetry.space_group_name_H-M   'P 1'
#
loop_
_entity.id
_entity.type
_entity.pdbx_description
1 polymer ?
#
loop_
_entity_poly.entity_id
_entity_poly.type
_entity_poly.pdbx_seq_one_letter_code
_entity_poly.pdbx_strand_id
1 'polypeptide(L)'
;MKIFGLPGEAAIVLLTGWFASIYAALGALNALELSSSAVTQIGLMLLICHALPMEWAVLQKMGARAARITFMRLALSVLVGVLYALLYREQVAASPISTAAFSPQTLPFSECMAKAALGCVKLLGLILAIIMPITVISEIARARKVLPRAAHRLSLFLNRFGLGESALAPLLIGLIFGIVYGAGALIALGRAGAVKPADARTVGIFLGICHSMLEDPLLFIAIGGHWFWLIVVRFLLAVILTPLLRRLA
;
A
#
# COMPACT_ATOMS: atom_id res chain seq x y z
N MET A 1 15.43 -7.95 10.34
CA MET A 1 14.38 -8.99 10.35
C MET A 1 14.06 -9.54 11.74
N LYS A 2 15.05 -9.82 12.61
CA LYS A 2 14.81 -10.28 14.00
C LYS A 2 13.82 -9.41 14.81
N ILE A 3 13.91 -8.09 14.69
CA ILE A 3 12.98 -7.15 15.39
C ILE A 3 11.51 -7.34 14.97
N PHE A 4 11.27 -7.87 13.78
CA PHE A 4 9.94 -8.13 13.25
C PHE A 4 9.47 -9.57 13.53
N GLY A 5 10.33 -10.43 14.09
CA GLY A 5 10.07 -11.87 14.19
C GLY A 5 9.99 -12.59 12.84
N LEU A 6 10.41 -11.92 11.75
CA LEU A 6 10.32 -12.44 10.38
C LEU A 6 11.64 -13.12 9.95
N PRO A 7 11.57 -14.07 9.00
CA PRO A 7 12.75 -14.67 8.37
C PRO A 7 13.61 -13.61 7.67
N GLY A 8 14.92 -13.89 7.53
CA GLY A 8 15.88 -12.96 6.95
C GLY A 8 15.57 -12.60 5.50
N GLU A 9 15.07 -13.60 4.77
CA GLU A 9 14.66 -13.59 3.38
C GLU A 9 13.55 -12.59 3.11
N ALA A 10 12.64 -12.37 4.07
CA ALA A 10 11.56 -11.40 3.92
C ALA A 10 12.07 -9.95 3.77
N ALA A 11 13.36 -9.68 4.04
CA ALA A 11 13.98 -8.40 3.73
C ALA A 11 13.90 -8.06 2.24
N ILE A 12 14.05 -9.04 1.35
CA ILE A 12 13.98 -8.80 -0.10
C ILE A 12 12.59 -8.34 -0.53
N VAL A 13 11.54 -8.86 0.13
CA VAL A 13 10.16 -8.47 -0.12
C VAL A 13 9.93 -7.02 0.28
N LEU A 14 10.42 -6.62 1.47
CA LEU A 14 10.30 -5.24 1.94
C LEU A 14 11.09 -4.26 1.07
N LEU A 15 12.34 -4.59 0.71
CA LEU A 15 13.18 -3.72 -0.11
C LEU A 15 12.62 -3.54 -1.52
N THR A 16 12.19 -4.63 -2.16
CA THR A 16 11.58 -4.55 -3.50
C THR A 16 10.25 -3.78 -3.47
N GLY A 17 9.45 -3.94 -2.41
CA GLY A 17 8.22 -3.17 -2.22
C GLY A 17 8.48 -1.69 -1.99
N TRP A 18 9.38 -1.35 -1.07
CA TRP A 18 9.72 0.03 -0.73
C TRP A 18 10.27 0.81 -1.92
N PHE A 19 11.15 0.21 -2.74
CA PHE A 19 11.87 0.96 -3.76
C PHE A 19 11.37 0.71 -5.19
N ALA A 20 10.79 -0.44 -5.49
CA ALA A 20 10.30 -0.75 -6.84
C ALA A 20 8.77 -0.64 -6.91
N SER A 21 8.05 -1.65 -6.43
CA SER A 21 6.58 -1.66 -6.46
C SER A 21 5.99 -2.76 -5.58
N ILE A 22 4.71 -2.62 -5.25
CA ILE A 22 3.96 -3.65 -4.53
C ILE A 22 3.88 -4.97 -5.31
N TYR A 23 3.88 -4.90 -6.65
CA TYR A 23 3.88 -6.07 -7.53
C TYR A 23 5.22 -6.81 -7.51
N ALA A 24 6.34 -6.08 -7.47
CA ALA A 24 7.66 -6.69 -7.31
C ALA A 24 7.78 -7.40 -5.96
N ALA A 25 7.27 -6.78 -4.89
CA ALA A 25 7.19 -7.41 -3.59
C ALA A 25 6.31 -8.67 -3.59
N LEU A 26 5.15 -8.65 -4.23
CA LEU A 26 4.28 -9.83 -4.36
C LEU A 26 4.98 -10.99 -5.08
N GLY A 27 5.78 -10.69 -6.12
CA GLY A 27 6.58 -11.71 -6.80
C GLY A 27 7.64 -12.34 -5.90
N ALA A 28 8.35 -11.51 -5.13
CA ALA A 28 9.30 -12.00 -4.14
C ALA A 28 8.62 -12.76 -2.99
N LEU A 29 7.46 -12.29 -2.54
CA LEU A 29 6.68 -12.88 -1.46
C LEU A 29 6.11 -14.25 -1.87
N ASN A 30 5.67 -14.42 -3.12
CA ASN A 30 5.16 -15.69 -3.62
C ASN A 30 6.24 -16.79 -3.71
N ALA A 31 7.52 -16.41 -3.71
CA ALA A 31 8.63 -17.35 -3.61
C ALA A 31 8.92 -17.76 -2.15
N LEU A 32 8.39 -17.03 -1.17
CA LEU A 32 8.53 -17.31 0.25
C LEU A 32 7.22 -17.92 0.77
N GLU A 33 7.23 -19.20 1.13
CA GLU A 33 6.09 -19.86 1.77
C GLU A 33 5.94 -19.37 3.21
N LEU A 34 5.35 -18.18 3.38
CA LEU A 34 5.15 -17.55 4.68
C LEU A 34 3.75 -17.82 5.25
N SER A 35 3.65 -17.79 6.58
CA SER A 35 2.36 -17.89 7.27
C SER A 35 1.46 -16.70 6.94
N SER A 36 0.14 -16.90 7.07
CA SER A 36 -0.86 -15.83 6.93
C SER A 36 -0.56 -14.60 7.81
N SER A 37 -0.03 -14.81 9.03
CA SER A 37 0.35 -13.72 9.93
C SER A 37 1.57 -12.94 9.42
N ALA A 38 2.60 -13.64 8.93
CA ALA A 38 3.77 -13.00 8.32
C ALA A 38 3.41 -12.24 7.03
N VAL A 39 2.56 -12.82 6.18
CA VAL A 39 2.01 -12.14 4.98
C VAL A 39 1.22 -10.90 5.38
N THR A 40 0.41 -10.96 6.43
CA THR A 40 -0.36 -9.82 6.95
C THR A 40 0.57 -8.72 7.45
N GLN A 41 1.61 -9.07 8.19
CA GLN A 41 2.60 -8.12 8.72
C GLN A 41 3.33 -7.41 7.58
N ILE A 42 3.88 -8.17 6.63
CA ILE A 42 4.59 -7.63 5.46
C ILE A 42 3.64 -6.77 4.61
N GLY A 43 2.41 -7.27 4.37
CA GLY A 43 1.38 -6.54 3.66
C GLY A 43 1.07 -5.21 4.33
N LEU A 44 0.87 -5.18 5.64
CA LEU A 44 0.59 -3.94 6.36
C LEU A 44 1.76 -2.93 6.27
N MET A 45 3.00 -3.43 6.37
CA MET A 45 4.20 -2.61 6.18
C MET A 45 4.27 -2.00 4.77
N LEU A 46 4.02 -2.81 3.74
CA LEU A 46 4.08 -2.40 2.32
C LEU A 46 2.92 -1.51 1.89
N LEU A 47 1.72 -1.77 2.40
CA LEU A 47 0.55 -0.94 2.14
C LEU A 47 0.73 0.48 2.69
N ILE A 48 1.50 0.65 3.78
CA ILE A 48 1.84 1.98 4.31
C ILE A 48 2.96 2.64 3.47
N CYS A 49 3.91 1.84 3.00
CA CYS A 49 5.12 2.31 2.34
C CYS A 49 5.50 1.36 1.21
N HIS A 50 5.39 1.82 -0.04
CA HIS A 50 5.86 1.10 -1.23
C HIS A 50 6.20 2.11 -2.33
N ALA A 51 6.89 1.70 -3.40
CA ALA A 51 7.18 2.54 -4.57
C ALA A 51 7.67 3.98 -4.23
N LEU A 52 8.50 4.12 -3.19
CA LEU A 52 8.93 5.39 -2.61
C LEU A 52 9.45 6.40 -3.66
N PRO A 53 10.26 6.01 -4.67
CA PRO A 53 10.73 6.96 -5.68
C PRO A 53 9.59 7.55 -6.52
N MET A 54 8.62 6.72 -6.92
CA MET A 54 7.48 7.14 -7.72
C MET A 54 6.57 8.06 -6.90
N GLU A 55 6.23 7.64 -5.68
CA GLU A 55 5.32 8.40 -4.84
C GLU A 55 5.93 9.70 -4.33
N TRP A 56 7.24 9.72 -4.12
CA TRP A 56 7.98 10.95 -3.86
C TRP A 56 7.73 11.98 -4.97
N ALA A 57 7.89 11.56 -6.24
CA ALA A 57 7.68 12.45 -7.38
C ALA A 57 6.23 12.95 -7.46
N VAL A 58 5.26 12.08 -7.18
CA VAL A 58 3.83 12.43 -7.17
C VAL A 58 3.52 13.43 -6.03
N LEU A 59 4.00 13.16 -4.82
CA LEU A 59 3.82 14.02 -3.65
C LEU A 59 4.45 15.40 -3.84
N GLN A 60 5.62 15.49 -4.48
CA GLN A 60 6.23 16.77 -4.82
C GLN A 60 5.34 17.57 -5.77
N LYS A 61 4.80 16.93 -6.81
CA LYS A 61 3.91 17.60 -7.77
C LYS A 61 2.60 18.09 -7.13
N MET A 62 2.11 17.43 -6.08
CA MET A 62 0.95 17.86 -5.30
C MET A 62 1.23 19.09 -4.40
N GLY A 63 2.48 19.57 -4.33
CA GLY A 63 2.89 20.64 -3.41
C GLY A 63 3.05 20.15 -1.97
N ALA A 64 3.15 18.84 -1.75
CA ALA A 64 3.41 18.28 -0.44
C ALA A 64 4.91 18.24 -0.13
N ARG A 65 5.27 18.21 1.16
CA ARG A 65 6.66 18.05 1.61
C ARG A 65 7.05 16.57 1.49
N ALA A 66 7.24 16.10 0.25
CA ALA A 66 7.45 14.70 -0.12
C ALA A 66 8.49 14.01 0.76
N ALA A 67 9.62 14.68 1.03
CA ALA A 67 10.66 14.17 1.92
C ALA A 67 10.14 13.74 3.28
N ARG A 68 9.45 14.65 3.97
CA ARG A 68 8.88 14.36 5.29
C ARG A 68 7.89 13.21 5.21
N ILE A 69 6.97 13.25 4.25
CA ILE A 69 5.96 12.20 4.09
C ILE A 69 6.61 10.84 3.85
N THR A 70 7.61 10.76 2.97
CA THR A 70 8.34 9.52 2.69
C THR A 70 9.05 8.98 3.93
N PHE A 71 9.80 9.81 4.66
CA PHE A 71 10.46 9.36 5.89
C PHE A 71 9.47 8.94 6.97
N MET A 72 8.37 9.67 7.12
CA MET A 72 7.31 9.35 8.07
C MET A 72 6.63 8.03 7.73
N ARG A 73 6.40 7.74 6.44
CA ARG A 73 5.84 6.47 5.98
C ARG A 73 6.78 5.30 6.20
N LEU A 74 8.07 5.50 5.93
CA LEU A 74 9.08 4.48 6.22
C LEU A 74 9.14 4.18 7.73
N ALA A 75 9.17 5.22 8.56
CA ALA A 75 9.17 5.08 10.02
C ALA A 75 7.87 4.40 10.52
N LEU A 76 6.71 4.79 9.99
CA LEU A 76 5.43 4.19 10.35
C LEU A 76 5.32 2.74 9.89
N SER A 77 5.82 2.41 8.69
CA SER A 77 5.89 1.05 8.17
C SER A 77 6.70 0.16 9.11
N VAL A 78 7.90 0.60 9.52
CA VAL A 78 8.73 -0.11 10.50
C VAL A 78 8.02 -0.23 11.85
N LEU A 79 7.45 0.87 12.37
CA LEU A 79 6.77 0.89 13.65
C LEU A 79 5.60 -0.09 13.70
N VAL A 80 4.73 -0.07 12.69
CA VAL A 80 3.57 -0.97 12.61
C VAL A 80 4.02 -2.42 12.45
N GLY A 81 5.09 -2.68 11.70
CA GLY A 81 5.70 -4.00 11.62
C GLY A 81 6.19 -4.51 12.98
N VAL A 82 6.84 -3.67 13.79
CA VAL A 82 7.27 -4.03 15.16
C VAL A 82 6.05 -4.24 16.07
N LEU A 83 5.07 -3.33 16.05
CA LEU A 83 3.87 -3.45 16.89
C LEU A 83 3.09 -4.74 16.58
N TYR A 84 2.93 -5.07 15.29
CA TYR A 84 2.28 -6.31 14.89
C TYR A 84 3.05 -7.54 15.39
N ALA A 85 4.39 -7.53 15.30
CA ALA A 85 5.24 -8.61 15.81
C ALA A 85 5.11 -8.80 17.33
N LEU A 86 4.88 -7.73 18.09
CA LEU A 86 4.67 -7.81 19.55
C LEU A 86 3.30 -8.38 19.89
N LEU A 87 2.26 -8.01 19.13
CA LEU A 87 0.89 -8.48 19.35
C LEU A 87 0.67 -9.94 18.92
N TYR A 88 1.40 -10.39 17.90
CA TYR A 88 1.24 -11.72 17.28
C TYR A 88 2.52 -12.55 17.31
N ARG A 89 3.35 -12.37 18.35
CA ARG A 89 4.69 -12.99 18.46
C ARG A 89 4.64 -14.50 18.24
N GLU A 90 3.69 -15.19 18.86
CA GLU A 90 3.54 -16.65 18.75
C GLU A 90 3.12 -17.08 17.33
N GLN A 91 2.20 -16.36 16.69
CA GLN A 91 1.70 -16.70 15.35
C GLN A 91 2.71 -16.36 14.25
N VAL A 92 3.52 -15.32 14.44
CA VAL A 92 4.60 -14.95 13.51
C VAL A 92 5.78 -15.92 13.69
N ALA A 93 6.14 -16.26 14.93
CA ALA A 93 7.23 -17.21 15.23
C ALA A 93 6.90 -18.66 14.87
N ALA A 94 5.61 -19.06 14.92
CA ALA A 94 5.14 -20.37 14.49
C ALA A 94 5.10 -20.54 12.96
N SER A 95 5.55 -19.55 12.19
CA SER A 95 5.74 -19.72 10.74
C SER A 95 6.71 -20.89 10.55
N PRO A 96 6.31 -21.96 9.83
CA PRO A 96 7.26 -22.98 9.46
C PRO A 96 8.32 -22.28 8.62
N ILE A 97 9.50 -22.08 9.19
CA ILE A 97 10.69 -21.79 8.41
C ILE A 97 10.90 -23.07 7.62
N SER A 98 10.32 -23.16 6.42
CA SER A 98 10.78 -24.13 5.44
C SER A 98 12.21 -23.72 5.12
N THR A 99 13.15 -24.21 5.94
CA THR A 99 14.59 -24.22 5.67
C THR A 99 14.88 -24.86 4.30
N ALA A 100 13.92 -25.61 3.76
CA ALA A 100 13.88 -26.13 2.40
C ALA A 100 13.89 -25.06 1.29
N ALA A 101 13.41 -23.83 1.52
CA ALA A 101 13.35 -22.79 0.48
C ALA A 101 14.75 -22.26 0.07
N PHE A 102 15.75 -22.38 0.95
CA PHE A 102 17.13 -21.99 0.71
C PHE A 102 18.14 -23.13 0.88
N SER A 103 17.67 -24.39 0.93
CA SER A 103 18.56 -25.51 0.63
C SER A 103 19.10 -25.28 -0.79
N PRO A 104 20.43 -25.29 -1.00
CA PRO A 104 21.01 -25.11 -2.32
C PRO A 104 20.48 -26.22 -3.24
N GLN A 105 19.47 -25.87 -4.05
CA GLN A 105 18.95 -26.77 -5.06
C GLN A 105 19.96 -26.76 -6.20
N THR A 106 20.65 -27.87 -6.41
CA THR A 106 21.52 -28.08 -7.57
C THR A 106 20.68 -28.38 -8.81
N LEU A 107 19.76 -27.47 -9.14
CA LEU A 107 19.01 -27.56 -10.39
C LEU A 107 19.91 -27.11 -11.54
N PRO A 108 19.85 -27.77 -12.70
CA PRO A 108 20.39 -27.22 -13.94
C PRO A 108 19.84 -25.81 -14.16
N PHE A 109 20.66 -24.90 -14.70
CA PHE A 109 20.25 -23.52 -14.97
C PHE A 109 18.97 -23.47 -15.83
N SER A 110 18.82 -24.37 -16.80
CA SER A 110 17.63 -24.48 -17.64
C SER A 110 16.35 -24.77 -16.84
N GLU A 111 16.41 -25.68 -15.87
CA GLU A 111 15.28 -25.99 -15.00
C GLU A 111 14.96 -24.86 -14.03
N CYS A 112 16.00 -24.18 -13.52
CA CYS A 112 15.84 -22.97 -12.72
C CYS A 112 15.11 -21.88 -13.52
N MET A 113 15.53 -21.63 -14.76
CA MET A 113 14.88 -20.66 -15.65
C MET A 113 13.46 -21.06 -16.01
N ALA A 114 13.21 -22.33 -16.29
CA ALA A 114 11.86 -22.82 -16.59
C ALA A 114 10.91 -22.65 -15.39
N LYS A 115 11.35 -23.00 -14.18
CA LYS A 115 10.58 -22.79 -12.94
C LYS A 115 10.33 -21.30 -12.67
N ALA A 116 11.34 -20.45 -12.86
CA ALA A 116 11.20 -19.00 -12.71
C ALA A 116 10.19 -18.44 -13.72
N ALA A 117 10.29 -18.82 -14.99
CA ALA A 117 9.36 -18.40 -16.03
C ALA A 117 7.91 -18.83 -15.73
N LEU A 118 7.69 -20.08 -15.31
CA LEU A 118 6.37 -20.56 -14.90
C LEU A 118 5.84 -19.78 -13.69
N GLY A 119 6.70 -19.47 -12.72
CA GLY A 119 6.37 -18.61 -11.59
C GLY A 119 5.91 -17.21 -12.02
N CYS A 120 6.63 -16.58 -12.95
CA CYS A 120 6.25 -15.30 -13.52
C CYS A 120 4.89 -15.35 -14.23
N VAL A 121 4.63 -16.41 -15.02
CA VAL A 121 3.34 -16.59 -15.72
C VAL A 121 2.19 -16.76 -14.72
N LYS A 122 2.39 -17.56 -13.66
CA LYS A 122 1.39 -17.75 -12.61
C LYS A 122 1.08 -16.44 -11.88
N LEU A 123 2.11 -15.69 -11.51
CA LEU A 123 1.95 -14.39 -10.85
C LEU A 123 1.25 -13.39 -11.76
N LEU A 124 1.63 -13.33 -13.04
CA LEU A 124 0.98 -12.47 -14.03
C LEU A 124 -0.51 -12.84 -14.17
N GLY A 125 -0.83 -14.13 -14.23
CA GLY A 125 -2.21 -14.61 -14.26
C GLY A 125 -3.02 -14.17 -13.03
N LEU A 126 -2.46 -14.29 -11.83
CA LEU A 126 -3.08 -13.84 -10.58
C LEU A 126 -3.32 -12.32 -10.60
N ILE A 127 -2.29 -11.55 -10.95
CA ILE A 127 -2.34 -10.09 -11.05
C ILE A 127 -3.43 -9.67 -12.05
N LEU A 128 -3.46 -10.26 -13.25
CA LEU A 128 -4.48 -9.95 -14.26
C LEU A 128 -5.89 -10.33 -13.78
N ALA A 129 -6.06 -11.50 -13.16
CA ALA A 129 -7.35 -11.97 -12.68
C ALA A 129 -7.94 -11.09 -11.57
N ILE A 130 -7.10 -10.45 -10.75
CA ILE A 130 -7.54 -9.56 -9.66
C ILE A 130 -7.64 -8.11 -10.15
N ILE A 131 -6.58 -7.59 -10.77
CA ILE A 131 -6.46 -6.17 -11.11
C ILE A 131 -7.34 -5.81 -12.30
N MET A 132 -7.46 -6.66 -13.33
CA MET A 132 -8.25 -6.29 -14.52
C MET A 132 -9.72 -6.05 -14.16
N PRO A 133 -10.43 -6.95 -13.44
CA PRO A 133 -11.79 -6.68 -13.03
C PRO A 133 -11.91 -5.45 -12.14
N ILE A 134 -11.00 -5.28 -11.17
CA ILE A 134 -11.03 -4.13 -10.25
C ILE A 134 -10.83 -2.81 -11.00
N THR A 135 -9.86 -2.74 -11.91
CA THR A 135 -9.56 -1.53 -12.68
C THR A 135 -10.66 -1.20 -13.68
N VAL A 136 -11.25 -2.22 -14.34
CA VAL A 136 -12.40 -2.02 -15.24
C VAL A 136 -13.62 -1.52 -14.46
N ILE A 137 -13.98 -2.15 -13.34
CA ILE A 137 -15.08 -1.72 -12.48
C ILE A 137 -14.83 -0.30 -11.96
N SER A 138 -13.60 -0.01 -11.57
CA SER A 138 -13.14 1.29 -11.08
C SER A 138 -13.30 2.39 -12.13
N GLU A 139 -12.86 2.15 -13.36
CA GLU A 139 -13.00 3.13 -14.45
C GLU A 139 -14.45 3.29 -14.89
N ILE A 140 -15.27 2.23 -14.90
CA ILE A 140 -16.72 2.35 -15.15
C ILE A 140 -17.37 3.20 -14.05
N ALA A 141 -17.06 2.95 -12.79
CA ALA A 141 -17.60 3.69 -11.65
C ALA A 141 -17.20 5.18 -11.68
N ARG A 142 -15.97 5.46 -12.12
CA ARG A 142 -15.45 6.80 -12.35
C ARG A 142 -16.18 7.49 -13.51
N ALA A 143 -16.33 6.83 -14.66
CA ALA A 143 -17.01 7.36 -15.84
C ALA A 143 -18.48 7.71 -15.58
N ARG A 144 -19.18 6.89 -14.78
CA ARG A 144 -20.59 7.11 -14.40
C ARG A 144 -20.80 8.19 -13.33
N LYS A 145 -19.72 8.85 -12.85
CA LYS A 145 -19.76 9.79 -11.71
C LYS A 145 -20.45 9.20 -10.47
N VAL A 146 -20.33 7.88 -10.25
CA VAL A 146 -20.86 7.19 -9.06
C VAL A 146 -19.97 7.53 -7.87
N LEU A 147 -18.65 7.55 -8.09
CA LEU A 147 -17.67 7.83 -7.05
C LEU A 147 -17.78 9.22 -6.42
N PRO A 148 -17.93 10.32 -7.17
CA PRO A 148 -18.18 11.65 -6.60
C PRO A 148 -19.45 11.74 -5.75
N ARG A 149 -20.47 10.89 -6.02
CA ARG A 149 -21.70 10.84 -5.23
C ARG A 149 -21.54 10.04 -3.95
N ALA A 150 -20.88 8.87 -4.02
CA ALA A 150 -20.49 8.09 -2.83
C ALA A 150 -19.54 8.90 -1.93
N ALA A 151 -18.69 9.73 -2.58
CA ALA A 151 -17.77 10.62 -1.91
C ALA A 151 -18.47 11.64 -1.01
N HIS A 152 -19.67 12.10 -1.34
CA HIS A 152 -20.45 12.99 -0.49
C HIS A 152 -21.00 12.31 0.79
N ARG A 153 -21.16 10.98 0.80
CA ARG A 153 -21.54 10.26 2.03
C ARG A 153 -20.35 10.03 2.95
N LEU A 154 -19.19 9.75 2.37
CA LEU A 154 -17.94 9.57 3.12
C LEU A 154 -17.30 10.92 3.51
N SER A 155 -17.59 12.01 2.79
CA SER A 155 -17.16 13.37 3.11
C SER A 155 -17.67 13.85 4.46
N LEU A 156 -18.83 13.39 4.93
CA LEU A 156 -19.34 13.68 6.28
C LEU A 156 -18.38 13.16 7.38
N PHE A 157 -17.79 11.98 7.16
CA PHE A 157 -16.82 11.40 8.08
C PHE A 157 -15.43 12.04 7.92
N LEU A 158 -15.06 12.39 6.68
CA LEU A 158 -13.78 13.03 6.34
C LEU A 158 -13.76 14.56 6.53
N ASN A 159 -14.90 15.21 6.79
CA ASN A 159 -14.95 16.64 7.12
C ASN A 159 -14.33 16.93 8.49
N ARG A 160 -14.19 15.91 9.35
CA ARG A 160 -13.44 16.02 10.62
C ARG A 160 -11.94 16.32 10.45
N PHE A 161 -11.39 16.16 9.25
CA PHE A 161 -9.98 16.51 8.97
C PHE A 161 -9.77 18.02 8.78
N GLY A 162 -10.85 18.82 8.76
CA GLY A 162 -10.79 20.26 8.54
C GLY A 162 -10.25 20.61 7.15
N LEU A 163 -10.60 19.79 6.14
CA LEU A 163 -10.28 20.00 4.74
C LEU A 163 -11.39 20.79 4.06
N GLY A 164 -11.06 21.66 3.11
CA GLY A 164 -12.06 22.26 2.23
C GLY A 164 -12.77 21.20 1.38
N GLU A 165 -14.05 21.43 1.05
CA GLU A 165 -14.87 20.49 0.26
C GLU A 165 -14.24 20.12 -1.09
N SER A 166 -13.50 21.06 -1.70
CA SER A 166 -12.78 20.87 -2.96
C SER A 166 -11.64 19.85 -2.87
N ALA A 167 -11.09 19.59 -1.68
CA ALA A 167 -10.02 18.62 -1.47
C ALA A 167 -10.55 17.19 -1.19
N LEU A 168 -11.83 17.05 -0.88
CA LEU A 168 -12.45 15.75 -0.53
C LEU A 168 -12.58 14.84 -1.75
N ALA A 169 -12.96 15.38 -2.92
CA ALA A 169 -13.06 14.58 -4.13
C ALA A 169 -11.71 13.97 -4.55
N PRO A 170 -10.60 14.73 -4.66
CA PRO A 170 -9.27 14.16 -4.91
C PRO A 170 -8.82 13.13 -3.86
N LEU A 171 -9.10 13.39 -2.57
CA LEU A 171 -8.81 12.45 -1.49
C LEU A 171 -9.50 11.11 -1.71
N LEU A 172 -10.78 11.13 -2.09
CA LEU A 172 -11.58 9.92 -2.28
C LEU A 172 -11.21 9.16 -3.55
N ILE A 173 -10.90 9.89 -4.62
CA ILE A 173 -10.32 9.32 -5.84
C ILE A 173 -9.00 8.61 -5.51
N GLY A 174 -8.12 9.26 -4.75
CA GLY A 174 -6.84 8.66 -4.36
C GLY A 174 -6.98 7.47 -3.40
N LEU A 175 -7.97 7.51 -2.51
CA LEU A 175 -8.24 6.45 -1.57
C LEU A 175 -8.66 5.15 -2.28
N ILE A 176 -9.47 5.26 -3.34
CA ILE A 176 -10.03 4.10 -4.04
C ILE A 176 -9.09 3.65 -5.17
N PHE A 177 -8.59 4.58 -5.99
CA PHE A 177 -7.84 4.28 -7.22
C PHE A 177 -6.33 4.51 -7.11
N GLY A 178 -5.86 4.98 -5.96
CA GLY A 178 -4.43 5.18 -5.73
C GLY A 178 -3.95 6.61 -5.94
N ILE A 179 -2.75 6.85 -5.41
CA ILE A 179 -2.21 8.19 -5.23
C ILE A 179 -2.03 8.94 -6.56
N VAL A 180 -1.73 8.26 -7.66
CA VAL A 180 -1.53 8.89 -8.98
C VAL A 180 -2.81 9.57 -9.45
N TYR A 181 -3.96 8.90 -9.33
CA TYR A 181 -5.26 9.44 -9.74
C TYR A 181 -5.70 10.58 -8.81
N GLY A 182 -5.56 10.39 -7.50
CA GLY A 182 -5.87 11.43 -6.51
C GLY A 182 -5.01 12.68 -6.70
N ALA A 183 -3.71 12.49 -6.94
CA ALA A 183 -2.76 13.57 -7.20
C ALA A 183 -3.09 14.33 -8.48
N GLY A 184 -3.41 13.64 -9.57
CA GLY A 184 -3.80 14.29 -10.83
C GLY A 184 -5.00 15.22 -10.65
N ALA A 185 -6.04 14.75 -9.95
CA ALA A 185 -7.21 15.57 -9.63
C ALA A 185 -6.85 16.75 -8.70
N LEU A 186 -6.04 16.50 -7.67
CA LEU A 186 -5.63 17.53 -6.71
C LEU A 186 -4.77 18.62 -7.36
N ILE A 187 -3.85 18.26 -8.26
CA ILE A 187 -2.98 19.19 -8.99
C ILE A 187 -3.83 20.07 -9.92
N ALA A 188 -4.81 19.48 -10.62
CA ALA A 188 -5.70 20.23 -11.49
C ALA A 188 -6.52 21.28 -10.72
N LEU A 189 -7.11 20.88 -9.58
CA LEU A 189 -7.88 21.80 -8.72
C LEU A 189 -6.99 22.82 -8.01
N GLY A 190 -5.77 22.45 -7.63
CA GLY A 190 -4.79 23.36 -7.04
C GLY A 190 -4.36 24.46 -8.01
N ARG A 191 -4.11 24.12 -9.29
CA ARG A 191 -3.81 25.10 -10.35
C ARG A 191 -4.97 26.04 -10.64
N ALA A 192 -6.20 25.56 -10.50
CA ALA A 192 -7.41 26.37 -10.63
C ALA A 192 -7.68 27.27 -9.38
N GLY A 193 -6.82 27.24 -8.36
CA GLY A 193 -7.01 27.99 -7.12
C GLY A 193 -8.13 27.46 -6.22
N ALA A 194 -8.75 26.33 -6.56
CA ALA A 194 -9.88 25.77 -5.83
C ALA A 194 -9.45 25.03 -4.55
N VAL A 195 -8.19 24.60 -4.44
CA VAL A 195 -7.65 23.87 -3.29
C VAL A 195 -6.48 24.62 -2.66
N LYS A 196 -6.54 24.81 -1.34
CA LYS A 196 -5.48 25.47 -0.58
C LYS A 196 -4.24 24.56 -0.46
N PRO A 197 -3.01 25.12 -0.44
CA PRO A 197 -1.79 24.32 -0.24
C PRO A 197 -1.76 23.50 1.05
N ALA A 198 -2.40 23.99 2.12
CA ALA A 198 -2.51 23.27 3.39
C ALA A 198 -3.41 22.01 3.27
N ASP A 199 -4.49 22.10 2.50
CA ASP A 199 -5.40 20.99 2.25
C ASP A 199 -4.73 19.96 1.36
N ALA A 200 -4.03 20.41 0.31
CA ALA A 200 -3.25 19.53 -0.55
C ALA A 200 -2.18 18.74 0.21
N ARG A 201 -1.50 19.38 1.18
CA ARG A 201 -0.53 18.73 2.06
C ARG A 201 -1.18 17.65 2.93
N THR A 202 -2.34 17.95 3.50
CA THR A 202 -3.09 17.01 4.35
C THR A 202 -3.59 15.81 3.55
N VAL A 203 -4.11 16.05 2.34
CA VAL A 203 -4.47 14.98 1.39
C VAL A 203 -3.25 14.13 1.04
N GLY A 204 -2.09 14.74 0.78
CA GLY A 204 -0.84 14.01 0.53
C GLY A 204 -0.41 13.11 1.68
N ILE A 205 -0.53 13.56 2.93
CA ILE A 205 -0.23 12.74 4.12
C ILE A 205 -1.19 11.56 4.21
N PHE A 206 -2.50 11.81 4.10
CA PHE A 206 -3.52 10.77 4.21
C PHE A 206 -3.36 9.71 3.13
N LEU A 207 -3.25 10.14 1.86
CA LEU A 207 -3.06 9.24 0.72
C LEU A 207 -1.73 8.50 0.82
N GLY A 208 -0.67 9.13 1.33
CA GLY A 208 0.59 8.43 1.60
C GLY A 208 0.40 7.20 2.49
N ILE A 209 -0.48 7.25 3.49
CA ILE A 209 -0.68 6.13 4.43
C ILE A 209 -1.65 5.07 3.89
N CYS A 210 -2.74 5.48 3.23
CA CYS A 210 -3.84 4.56 2.91
C CYS A 210 -4.39 4.60 1.47
N HIS A 211 -3.67 5.11 0.47
CA HIS A 211 -4.16 5.06 -0.91
C HIS A 211 -4.38 3.62 -1.44
N SER A 212 -5.18 3.48 -2.50
CA SER A 212 -5.51 2.17 -3.10
C SER A 212 -6.10 1.17 -2.09
N MET A 213 -7.13 1.55 -1.33
CA MET A 213 -7.76 0.69 -0.31
C MET A 213 -8.43 -0.57 -0.86
N LEU A 214 -8.71 -0.62 -2.16
CA LEU A 214 -9.34 -1.78 -2.79
C LEU A 214 -8.28 -2.70 -3.39
N GLU A 215 -7.53 -2.21 -4.38
CA GLU A 215 -6.60 -3.02 -5.16
C GLU A 215 -5.47 -3.63 -4.31
N ASP A 216 -4.67 -2.79 -3.65
CA ASP A 216 -3.47 -3.24 -2.98
C ASP A 216 -3.74 -4.26 -1.86
N PRO A 217 -4.71 -4.05 -0.93
CA PRO A 217 -5.01 -5.03 0.10
C PRO A 217 -5.55 -6.34 -0.46
N LEU A 218 -6.35 -6.30 -1.54
CA LEU A 218 -6.91 -7.50 -2.15
C LEU A 218 -5.83 -8.43 -2.68
N LEU A 219 -4.70 -7.90 -3.18
CA LEU A 219 -3.57 -8.71 -3.62
C LEU A 219 -2.95 -9.49 -2.46
N PHE A 220 -2.78 -8.87 -1.29
CA PHE A 220 -2.28 -9.58 -0.10
C PHE A 220 -3.31 -10.54 0.47
N ILE A 221 -4.60 -10.20 0.45
CA ILE A 221 -5.68 -11.09 0.90
C ILE A 221 -5.70 -12.36 0.03
N ALA A 222 -5.52 -12.22 -1.29
CA ALA A 222 -5.52 -13.35 -2.22
C ALA A 222 -4.40 -14.37 -1.95
N ILE A 223 -3.28 -13.94 -1.35
CA ILE A 223 -2.15 -14.81 -0.97
C ILE A 223 -2.15 -15.15 0.53
N GLY A 224 -3.26 -14.92 1.24
CA GLY A 224 -3.46 -15.37 2.63
C GLY A 224 -3.33 -14.28 3.70
N GLY A 225 -3.24 -13.01 3.34
CA GLY A 225 -3.25 -11.89 4.29
C GLY A 225 -4.63 -11.65 4.94
N HIS A 226 -4.65 -11.21 6.20
CA HIS A 226 -5.88 -11.00 6.94
C HIS A 226 -6.50 -9.62 6.64
N TRP A 227 -7.67 -9.62 6.00
CA TRP A 227 -8.35 -8.41 5.50
C TRP A 227 -8.53 -7.28 6.53
N PHE A 228 -8.85 -7.64 7.77
CA PHE A 228 -9.12 -6.65 8.84
C PHE A 228 -7.92 -5.73 9.09
N TRP A 229 -6.71 -6.29 9.12
CA TRP A 229 -5.48 -5.51 9.34
C TRP A 229 -5.15 -4.65 8.14
N LEU A 230 -5.22 -5.23 6.95
CA LEU A 230 -4.81 -4.60 5.70
C LEU A 230 -5.75 -3.44 5.29
N ILE A 231 -7.03 -3.54 5.61
CA ILE A 231 -8.04 -2.55 5.25
C ILE A 231 -8.42 -1.67 6.46
N VAL A 232 -9.01 -2.26 7.49
CA VAL A 232 -9.63 -1.50 8.58
C VAL A 232 -8.58 -0.81 9.43
N VAL A 233 -7.57 -1.55 9.90
CA VAL A 233 -6.52 -0.97 10.75
C VAL A 233 -5.72 0.07 9.98
N ARG A 234 -5.34 -0.21 8.73
CA ARG A 234 -4.66 0.76 7.86
C ARG A 234 -5.46 2.06 7.71
N PHE A 235 -6.77 1.96 7.45
CA PHE A 235 -7.63 3.13 7.33
C PHE A 235 -7.69 3.92 8.65
N LEU A 236 -7.89 3.23 9.77
CA LEU A 236 -7.92 3.87 11.10
C LEU A 236 -6.59 4.56 11.44
N LEU A 237 -5.46 3.93 11.12
CA LEU A 237 -4.13 4.54 11.29
C LEU A 237 -4.01 5.84 10.49
N ALA A 238 -4.44 5.85 9.23
CA ALA A 238 -4.43 7.06 8.43
C ALA A 238 -5.33 8.14 9.03
N VAL A 239 -6.50 7.77 9.55
CA VAL A 239 -7.44 8.71 10.16
C VAL A 239 -6.88 9.34 11.43
N ILE A 240 -6.27 8.54 12.30
CA ILE A 240 -5.74 8.99 13.58
C ILE A 240 -4.43 9.78 13.39
N LEU A 241 -3.54 9.31 12.52
CA LEU A 241 -2.21 9.90 12.37
C LEU A 241 -2.20 11.15 11.51
N THR A 242 -3.06 11.27 10.49
CA THR A 242 -3.02 12.45 9.60
C THR A 242 -3.13 13.79 10.34
N PRO A 243 -4.05 14.00 11.31
CA PRO A 243 -4.11 15.24 12.09
C PRO A 243 -2.87 15.49 12.96
N LEU A 244 -2.29 14.44 13.54
CA LEU A 244 -1.07 14.52 14.36
C LEU A 244 0.11 14.92 13.49
N LEU A 245 0.24 14.28 12.34
CA LEU A 245 1.30 14.46 11.37
C LEU A 245 1.20 15.80 10.62
N ARG A 246 -0.01 16.34 10.42
CA ARG A 246 -0.24 17.68 9.86
C ARG A 246 0.47 18.77 10.66
N ARG A 247 0.64 18.61 11.98
CA ARG A 247 1.35 19.58 12.82
C ARG A 247 2.86 19.57 12.61
N LEU A 248 3.40 18.44 12.15
CA LEU A 248 4.82 18.21 11.89
C LEU A 248 5.19 18.46 10.43
N ALA A 249 4.19 18.53 9.53
CA ALA A 249 4.34 18.58 8.09
C ALA A 249 4.18 19.98 7.49
#